data_AF-A0A2E6HAN6-F1
#
_entry.id   AF-A0A2E6HAN6-F1
#
_cell.length_a   1.000
_cell.length_b   1.000
_cell.length_c   1.000
_cell.angle_alpha   90.00
_cell.angle_beta   90.00
_cell.angle_gamma   90.00
#
_symmetry.space_group_name_H-M   'P 1'
#
loop_
_entity.id
_entity.type
_entity.pdbx_description
1 polymer ?
#
loop_
_entity_poly.entity_id
_entity_poly.type
_entity_poly.pdbx_seq_one_letter_code
_entity_poly.pdbx_strand_id
1 'polypeptide(L)'
;MKVFVFLIGITLFSNAYASAELEEAIKGFNKVASSATEPKFPCQERRVPPKQARYEEGVDASKLHEKVDLGFKKEFETSEYRGDSLSVLSPEEAEKLFKAFYEVDYMQFDYLHAGCEIRAHEYALIAKANGIKMGKAMTMYGTEIDRGGLYPKEWKEKDKAGEKIPVPDGFIGWRYHVAPYVLVKDGDKIKPYVFDMGIAKKPKTLKQWNSSLKNMDEKETRTFTKGSDFLHPYDESPREPGKSFIGTELNKQKLIREMGIYEFEYWDSKGLLSY
;
A
#
# COMPACT_ATOMS: atom_id res chain seq x y z
N MET A 1 18.76 -16.73 3.05
CA MET A 1 19.50 -15.45 3.10
C MET A 1 20.98 -15.78 3.32
N LYS A 2 21.82 -15.69 2.28
CA LYS A 2 23.26 -15.97 2.42
C LYS A 2 23.92 -14.71 2.99
N VAL A 3 24.33 -14.78 4.25
CA VAL A 3 25.09 -13.72 4.92
C VAL A 3 26.38 -13.52 4.15
N PHE A 4 26.49 -12.39 3.45
CA PHE A 4 27.73 -11.95 2.82
C PHE A 4 28.65 -11.50 3.96
N VAL A 5 29.50 -12.44 4.41
CA VAL A 5 30.60 -12.14 5.32
C VAL A 5 31.54 -11.20 4.57
N PHE A 6 31.58 -9.94 5.02
CA PHE A 6 32.54 -8.95 4.56
C PHE A 6 33.91 -9.39 5.08
N LEU A 7 34.59 -10.26 4.33
CA LEU A 7 36.00 -10.55 4.52
C LEU A 7 36.76 -9.31 4.06
N ILE A 8 36.97 -8.37 4.98
CA ILE A 8 38.06 -7.40 4.87
C ILE A 8 39.33 -8.24 4.86
N GLY A 9 39.84 -8.48 3.67
CA GLY A 9 41.14 -9.08 3.44
C GLY A 9 42.21 -8.15 4.00
N ILE A 10 42.52 -8.32 5.28
CA ILE A 10 43.77 -7.87 5.89
C ILE A 10 44.84 -8.87 5.42
N THR A 11 45.25 -8.72 4.17
CA THR A 11 46.63 -9.02 3.78
C THR A 11 47.31 -7.66 3.88
N LEU A 12 48.22 -7.42 4.81
CA LEU A 12 49.60 -7.88 4.69
C LEU A 12 50.34 -7.55 6.01
N PHE A 13 50.95 -8.59 6.57
CA PHE A 13 52.20 -8.60 7.34
C PHE A 13 52.32 -7.89 8.71
N SER A 14 52.69 -8.76 9.66
CA SER A 14 53.55 -8.56 10.84
C SER A 14 52.90 -8.09 12.14
N ASN A 15 52.64 -9.10 12.98
CA ASN A 15 52.85 -9.18 14.42
C ASN A 15 52.32 -8.04 15.31
N ALA A 16 51.36 -8.44 16.16
CA ALA A 16 51.14 -7.97 17.53
C ALA A 16 51.17 -6.45 17.65
N TYR A 17 50.08 -5.72 17.54
CA TYR A 17 48.91 -5.79 18.40
C TYR A 17 47.72 -5.29 17.57
N ALA A 18 46.68 -6.10 17.37
CA ALA A 18 45.36 -5.47 17.41
C ALA A 18 45.33 -4.80 18.79
N SER A 19 45.25 -3.48 18.84
CA SER A 19 45.17 -2.79 20.14
C SER A 19 44.02 -3.46 20.91
N ALA A 20 44.16 -3.61 22.22
CA ALA A 20 43.11 -4.21 23.04
C ALA A 20 41.73 -3.58 22.74
N GLU A 21 41.75 -2.29 22.38
CA GLU A 21 40.62 -1.51 21.89
C GLU A 21 39.97 -2.08 20.61
N LEU A 22 40.74 -2.50 19.60
CA LEU A 22 40.19 -3.09 18.38
C LEU A 22 39.58 -4.47 18.66
N GLU A 23 40.23 -5.28 19.50
CA GLU A 23 39.68 -6.58 19.89
C GLU A 23 38.39 -6.42 20.71
N GLU A 24 38.34 -5.44 21.61
CA GLU A 24 37.16 -5.07 22.37
C GLU A 24 36.04 -4.53 21.46
N ALA A 25 36.38 -3.69 20.47
CA ALA A 25 35.43 -3.20 19.49
C ALA A 25 34.85 -4.33 18.63
N ILE A 26 35.67 -5.29 18.20
CA ILE A 26 35.20 -6.48 17.45
C ILE A 26 34.33 -7.36 18.34
N LYS A 27 34.68 -7.57 19.63
CA LYS A 27 33.85 -8.33 20.57
C LYS A 27 32.52 -7.62 20.84
N GLY A 28 32.53 -6.30 21.00
CA GLY A 28 31.34 -5.47 21.15
C GLY A 28 30.44 -5.55 19.91
N PHE A 29 31.02 -5.39 18.73
CA PHE A 29 30.31 -5.52 17.45
C PHE A 29 29.74 -6.92 17.27
N ASN A 30 30.51 -7.98 17.52
CA ASN A 30 30.03 -9.36 17.39
C ASN A 30 28.94 -9.68 18.40
N LYS A 31 29.02 -9.16 19.63
CA LYS A 31 27.97 -9.30 20.65
C LYS A 31 26.68 -8.59 20.24
N VAL A 32 26.80 -7.38 19.68
CA VAL A 32 25.64 -6.65 19.13
C VAL A 32 25.09 -7.36 17.91
N ALA A 33 25.92 -7.81 16.97
CA ALA A 33 25.50 -8.49 15.75
C ALA A 33 24.88 -9.87 16.04
N SER A 34 25.41 -10.62 17.01
CA SER A 34 24.85 -11.91 17.42
C SER A 34 23.49 -11.73 18.09
N SER A 35 23.31 -10.65 18.86
CA SER A 35 22.03 -10.31 19.50
C SER A 35 21.12 -9.43 18.64
N ALA A 36 21.58 -8.90 17.50
CA ALA A 36 20.78 -8.08 16.60
C ALA A 36 19.67 -8.88 15.90
N THR A 37 19.86 -10.20 15.80
CA THR A 37 18.81 -11.14 15.36
C THR A 37 18.07 -11.77 16.52
N GLU A 38 18.57 -11.62 17.75
CA GLU A 38 17.81 -11.99 18.93
C GLU A 38 16.67 -10.96 19.05
N PRO A 39 15.41 -11.39 19.09
CA PRO A 39 14.33 -10.46 19.36
C PRO A 39 14.64 -9.72 20.66
N LYS A 40 14.35 -8.41 20.72
CA LYS A 40 14.52 -7.57 21.92
C LYS A 40 13.88 -8.16 23.20
N PHE A 41 13.05 -9.19 23.03
CA PHE A 41 12.38 -9.94 24.06
C PHE A 41 12.76 -11.43 23.90
N PRO A 42 13.35 -12.07 24.93
CA PRO A 42 13.74 -13.47 24.85
C PRO A 42 12.52 -14.36 24.59
N CYS A 43 12.67 -15.41 23.76
CA CYS A 43 11.62 -16.40 23.48
C CYS A 43 11.02 -17.09 24.73
N GLN A 44 11.59 -16.84 25.91
CA GLN A 44 11.11 -17.32 27.20
C GLN A 44 10.01 -16.45 27.81
N GLU A 45 9.88 -15.18 27.38
CA GLU A 45 8.64 -14.47 27.56
C GLU A 45 7.64 -15.13 26.62
N ARG A 46 6.78 -15.99 27.17
CA ARG A 46 5.60 -16.52 26.49
C ARG A 46 4.74 -15.34 26.08
N ARG A 47 5.10 -14.67 24.99
CA ARG A 47 4.24 -13.72 24.30
C ARG A 47 3.05 -14.55 23.86
N VAL A 48 2.00 -14.50 24.66
CA VAL A 48 0.74 -15.08 24.30
C VAL A 48 0.28 -14.21 23.14
N PRO A 49 -0.02 -14.77 21.95
CA PRO A 49 -0.64 -13.99 20.91
C PRO A 49 -1.82 -13.26 21.55
N PRO A 50 -2.03 -11.96 21.28
CA PRO A 50 -3.17 -11.23 21.83
C PRO A 50 -4.39 -12.13 21.64
N LYS A 51 -5.12 -12.41 22.75
CA LYS A 51 -6.24 -13.38 22.80
C LYS A 51 -6.91 -13.37 21.44
N GLN A 52 -6.83 -14.50 20.69
CA GLN A 52 -7.20 -14.59 19.28
C GLN A 52 -8.21 -13.50 18.98
N ALA A 53 -7.78 -12.44 18.32
CA ALA A 53 -8.66 -11.34 18.01
C ALA A 53 -9.59 -11.82 16.89
N ARG A 54 -10.46 -12.78 17.23
CA ARG A 54 -11.60 -13.18 16.44
C ARG A 54 -12.51 -11.97 16.48
N TYR A 55 -12.32 -11.11 15.49
CA TYR A 55 -13.17 -9.96 15.37
C TYR A 55 -14.49 -10.41 14.76
N GLU A 56 -15.48 -10.59 15.64
CA GLU A 56 -16.87 -10.78 15.28
C GLU A 56 -17.54 -9.42 15.29
N GLU A 57 -17.43 -8.66 14.19
CA GLU A 57 -18.35 -7.53 14.01
C GLU A 57 -19.48 -7.95 13.08
N GLY A 58 -20.70 -7.91 13.63
CA GLY A 58 -21.94 -8.35 12.99
C GLY A 58 -22.42 -7.49 11.82
N VAL A 59 -21.52 -6.76 11.16
CA VAL A 59 -21.82 -6.05 9.91
C VAL A 59 -21.11 -6.81 8.80
N ASP A 60 -21.91 -7.33 7.86
CA ASP A 60 -21.40 -7.94 6.63
C ASP A 60 -20.61 -6.89 5.84
N ALA A 61 -19.29 -6.84 6.08
CA ALA A 61 -18.38 -5.88 5.46
C ALA A 61 -18.39 -5.98 3.93
N SER A 62 -18.84 -7.12 3.39
CA SER A 62 -18.91 -7.35 1.94
C SER A 62 -19.88 -6.38 1.23
N LYS A 63 -20.80 -5.74 1.98
CA LYS A 63 -21.83 -4.82 1.46
C LYS A 63 -21.69 -3.37 1.90
N LEU A 64 -20.58 -2.98 2.53
CA LEU A 64 -20.40 -1.59 2.97
C LEU A 64 -20.45 -0.61 1.80
N HIS A 65 -19.88 -0.96 0.64
CA HIS A 65 -19.91 -0.15 -0.57
C HIS A 65 -21.33 0.20 -1.05
N GLU A 66 -22.33 -0.68 -0.86
CA GLU A 66 -23.70 -0.47 -1.29
C GLU A 66 -24.42 0.64 -0.47
N LYS A 67 -23.92 0.93 0.73
CA LYS A 67 -24.50 1.92 1.64
C LYS A 67 -23.97 3.34 1.42
N VAL A 68 -22.95 3.50 0.58
CA VAL A 68 -22.31 4.79 0.32
C VAL A 68 -23.02 5.49 -0.83
N ASP A 69 -23.70 6.61 -0.54
CA ASP A 69 -24.26 7.52 -1.55
C ASP A 69 -23.27 8.65 -1.82
N LEU A 70 -22.74 8.71 -3.04
CA LEU A 70 -21.81 9.76 -3.48
C LEU A 70 -22.53 11.02 -4.00
N GLY A 71 -23.86 11.04 -4.00
CA GLY A 71 -24.67 12.17 -4.42
C GLY A 71 -24.62 12.43 -5.93
N PHE A 72 -24.40 11.39 -6.73
CA PHE A 72 -24.51 11.43 -8.19
C PHE A 72 -25.84 10.81 -8.63
N LYS A 73 -26.70 11.62 -9.26
CA LYS A 73 -28.04 11.20 -9.72
C LYS A 73 -28.16 11.34 -11.24
N LYS A 74 -27.16 10.85 -11.96
CA LYS A 74 -27.13 10.90 -13.43
C LYS A 74 -26.37 9.72 -14.00
N GLU A 75 -26.64 9.41 -15.25
CA GLU A 75 -25.80 8.52 -16.05
C GLU A 75 -24.60 9.31 -16.59
N PHE A 76 -23.45 8.65 -16.66
CA PHE A 76 -22.24 9.23 -17.22
C PHE A 76 -22.00 8.69 -18.62
N GLU A 77 -21.55 9.54 -19.53
CA GLU A 77 -20.98 9.10 -20.80
C GLU A 77 -19.85 8.10 -20.52
N THR A 78 -19.69 7.10 -21.39
CA THR A 78 -18.59 6.15 -21.31
C THR A 78 -17.71 6.25 -22.54
N SER A 79 -16.40 6.04 -22.36
CA SER A 79 -15.44 5.99 -23.45
C SER A 79 -14.45 4.83 -23.25
N GLU A 80 -13.93 4.32 -24.35
CA GLU A 80 -12.97 3.22 -24.36
C GLU A 80 -11.55 3.74 -24.11
N TYR A 81 -10.85 3.16 -23.15
CA TYR A 81 -9.44 3.44 -22.88
C TYR A 81 -8.68 2.17 -22.60
N ARG A 82 -7.73 1.81 -23.48
CA ARG A 82 -6.91 0.59 -23.37
C ARG A 82 -7.71 -0.72 -23.22
N GLY A 83 -8.88 -0.78 -23.86
CA GLY A 83 -9.79 -1.93 -23.80
C GLY A 83 -10.87 -1.84 -22.73
N ASP A 84 -10.94 -0.70 -22.04
CA ASP A 84 -11.79 -0.51 -20.87
C ASP A 84 -12.89 0.51 -21.13
N SER A 85 -14.14 0.13 -20.89
CA SER A 85 -15.29 1.02 -20.98
C SER A 85 -15.51 1.78 -19.67
N LEU A 86 -15.08 3.04 -19.61
CA LEU A 86 -15.00 3.85 -18.39
C LEU A 86 -15.88 5.07 -18.45
N SER A 87 -16.41 5.51 -17.30
CA SER A 87 -17.16 6.75 -17.20
C SER A 87 -16.25 7.96 -17.47
N VAL A 88 -16.78 8.92 -18.22
CA VAL A 88 -16.17 10.19 -18.56
C VAL A 88 -16.81 11.28 -17.69
N LEU A 89 -15.99 11.89 -16.85
CA LEU A 89 -16.40 12.95 -15.92
C LEU A 89 -15.89 14.32 -16.42
N SER A 90 -16.53 15.40 -16.00
CA SER A 90 -15.91 16.73 -16.06
C SER A 90 -14.82 16.87 -14.98
N PRO A 91 -13.92 17.87 -15.06
CA PRO A 91 -12.95 18.14 -14.00
C PRO A 91 -13.60 18.39 -12.63
N GLU A 92 -14.72 19.10 -12.60
CA GLU A 92 -15.48 19.42 -11.38
C GLU A 92 -16.12 18.16 -10.79
N GLU A 93 -16.63 17.27 -11.65
CA GLU A 93 -17.21 15.99 -11.23
C GLU A 93 -16.15 15.04 -10.68
N ALA A 94 -14.97 15.01 -11.29
CA ALA A 94 -13.83 14.25 -10.79
C ALA A 94 -13.37 14.76 -9.41
N GLU A 95 -13.28 16.08 -9.24
CA GLU A 95 -12.96 16.68 -7.94
C GLU A 95 -14.03 16.39 -6.88
N LYS A 96 -15.31 16.48 -7.24
CA LYS A 96 -16.44 16.13 -6.36
C LYS A 96 -16.36 14.66 -5.94
N LEU A 97 -16.14 13.75 -6.89
CA LEU A 97 -16.01 12.32 -6.62
C LEU A 97 -14.85 12.04 -5.67
N PHE A 98 -13.71 12.70 -5.86
CA PHE A 98 -12.55 12.55 -4.99
C PHE A 98 -12.82 12.99 -3.55
N LYS A 99 -13.49 14.13 -3.38
CA LYS A 99 -13.90 14.62 -2.05
C LYS A 99 -14.87 13.65 -1.39
N ALA A 100 -15.88 13.18 -2.13
CA ALA A 100 -16.83 12.19 -1.62
C ALA A 100 -16.13 10.90 -1.14
N PHE A 101 -15.11 10.42 -1.86
CA PHE A 101 -14.31 9.27 -1.40
C PHE A 101 -13.49 9.55 -0.13
N TYR A 102 -13.02 10.78 0.06
CA TYR A 102 -12.30 11.18 1.27
C TYR A 102 -13.22 11.20 2.51
N GLU A 103 -14.52 11.43 2.29
CA GLU A 103 -15.56 11.46 3.32
C GLU A 103 -16.11 10.06 3.67
N VAL A 104 -15.65 8.98 3.01
CA VAL A 104 -16.06 7.62 3.35
C VAL A 104 -15.32 7.14 4.61
N ASP A 105 -16.00 7.19 5.76
CA ASP A 105 -15.40 6.94 7.09
C ASP A 105 -14.59 5.64 7.20
N TYR A 106 -15.15 4.49 6.76
CA TYR A 106 -14.43 3.22 6.85
C TYR A 106 -13.25 3.11 5.86
N MET A 107 -13.13 4.04 4.92
CA MET A 107 -12.01 4.13 3.99
C MET A 107 -10.92 5.10 4.45
N GLN A 108 -10.98 5.61 5.68
CA GLN A 108 -9.92 6.42 6.31
C GLN A 108 -8.86 5.51 6.94
N PHE A 109 -7.87 5.15 6.14
CA PHE A 109 -6.76 4.27 6.53
C PHE A 109 -5.58 5.08 7.06
N ASP A 110 -5.10 4.73 8.26
CA ASP A 110 -3.94 5.37 8.89
C ASP A 110 -2.63 4.66 8.58
N TYR A 111 -2.72 3.42 8.08
CA TYR A 111 -1.57 2.59 7.72
C TYR A 111 -1.67 2.18 6.24
N LEU A 112 -0.79 2.76 5.44
CA LEU A 112 -0.75 2.56 3.99
C LEU A 112 0.33 1.56 3.57
N HIS A 113 0.86 0.77 4.49
CA HIS A 113 1.87 -0.27 4.24
C HIS A 113 1.41 -1.28 3.17
N ALA A 114 0.18 -1.80 3.27
CA ALA A 114 -0.36 -2.85 2.41
C ALA A 114 -1.83 -2.56 2.01
N GLY A 115 -2.45 -3.47 1.24
CA GLY A 115 -3.90 -3.44 0.95
C GLY A 115 -4.34 -2.42 -0.10
N CYS A 116 -3.41 -1.89 -0.90
CA CYS A 116 -3.74 -0.90 -1.94
C CYS A 116 -4.75 -1.44 -2.96
N GLU A 117 -4.65 -2.72 -3.31
CA GLU A 117 -5.52 -3.44 -4.23
C GLU A 117 -6.94 -3.61 -3.69
N ILE A 118 -7.08 -3.92 -2.40
CA ILE A 118 -8.39 -4.04 -1.75
C ILE A 118 -9.03 -2.66 -1.63
N ARG A 119 -8.29 -1.61 -1.25
CA ARG A 119 -8.83 -0.25 -1.21
C ARG A 119 -9.26 0.23 -2.58
N ALA A 120 -8.43 0.06 -3.60
CA ALA A 120 -8.74 0.45 -4.97
C ALA A 120 -9.95 -0.31 -5.52
N HIS A 121 -10.09 -1.58 -5.15
CA HIS A 121 -11.27 -2.37 -5.46
C HIS A 121 -12.51 -1.85 -4.76
N GLU A 122 -12.44 -1.54 -3.46
CA GLU A 122 -13.58 -1.02 -2.70
C GLU A 122 -14.08 0.31 -3.25
N TYR A 123 -13.19 1.25 -3.56
CA TYR A 123 -13.57 2.50 -4.20
C TYR A 123 -14.25 2.28 -5.57
N ALA A 124 -13.79 1.30 -6.35
CA ALA A 124 -14.45 0.95 -7.61
C ALA A 124 -15.83 0.34 -7.40
N LEU A 125 -16.06 -0.44 -6.34
CA LEU A 125 -17.38 -0.96 -5.97
C LEU A 125 -18.31 0.15 -5.51
N ILE A 126 -17.83 1.07 -4.67
CA ILE A 126 -18.58 2.27 -4.25
C ILE A 126 -19.00 3.08 -5.48
N ALA A 127 -18.05 3.35 -6.40
CA ALA A 127 -18.34 4.07 -7.64
C ALA A 127 -19.40 3.37 -8.49
N LYS A 128 -19.27 2.04 -8.64
CA LYS A 128 -20.19 1.21 -9.42
C LYS A 128 -21.61 1.25 -8.85
N ALA A 129 -21.76 1.18 -7.53
CA ALA A 129 -23.05 1.33 -6.85
C ALA A 129 -23.69 2.72 -7.10
N ASN A 130 -22.87 3.70 -7.44
CA ASN A 130 -23.27 5.08 -7.78
C ASN A 130 -23.26 5.37 -9.29
N GLY A 131 -23.30 4.33 -10.14
CA GLY A 131 -23.41 4.47 -11.60
C GLY A 131 -22.13 4.93 -12.31
N ILE A 132 -20.98 4.91 -11.64
CA ILE A 132 -19.68 5.32 -12.20
C ILE A 132 -18.80 4.09 -12.45
N LYS A 133 -18.34 3.92 -13.69
CA LYS A 133 -17.39 2.86 -14.08
C LYS A 133 -15.96 3.37 -13.95
N MET A 134 -15.18 2.77 -13.05
CA MET A 134 -13.76 3.07 -12.83
C MET A 134 -12.86 1.91 -13.29
N GLY A 135 -11.64 2.25 -13.71
CA GLY A 135 -10.57 1.29 -13.91
C GLY A 135 -9.56 1.30 -12.76
N LYS A 136 -8.51 0.47 -12.86
CA LYS A 136 -7.39 0.49 -11.90
C LYS A 136 -6.06 0.78 -12.61
N ALA A 137 -5.31 1.70 -12.02
CA ALA A 137 -3.96 2.05 -12.44
C ALA A 137 -2.99 1.41 -11.43
N MET A 138 -2.13 0.51 -11.90
CA MET A 138 -1.06 -0.08 -11.12
C MET A 138 0.28 0.40 -11.62
N THR A 139 1.18 0.62 -10.69
CA THR A 139 2.55 0.97 -10.98
C THR A 139 3.48 0.09 -10.18
N MET A 140 4.60 -0.30 -10.78
CA MET A 140 5.54 -1.25 -10.19
C MET A 140 6.91 -0.61 -10.08
N TYR A 141 7.66 -0.93 -9.02
CA TYR A 141 9.07 -0.57 -8.91
C TYR A 141 9.93 -1.64 -9.57
N GLY A 142 10.60 -1.27 -10.66
CA GLY A 142 11.52 -2.15 -11.37
C GLY A 142 10.86 -3.36 -12.04
N THR A 143 11.69 -4.15 -12.71
CA THR A 143 11.32 -5.46 -13.26
C THR A 143 11.62 -6.61 -12.29
N GLU A 144 12.39 -6.34 -11.23
CA GLU A 144 12.84 -7.33 -10.25
C GLU A 144 11.85 -7.43 -9.08
N ILE A 145 11.49 -8.66 -8.72
CA ILE A 145 10.46 -9.02 -7.74
C ILE A 145 10.84 -8.64 -6.29
N ASP A 146 12.12 -8.42 -6.01
CA ASP A 146 12.67 -8.50 -4.65
C ASP A 146 12.98 -7.16 -3.97
N ARG A 147 12.53 -6.03 -4.53
CA ARG A 147 12.77 -4.72 -3.88
C ARG A 147 11.50 -3.89 -3.82
N GLY A 148 11.24 -3.32 -2.64
CA GLY A 148 10.33 -2.19 -2.48
C GLY A 148 11.05 -0.89 -2.86
N GLY A 149 10.32 0.06 -3.43
CA GLY A 149 10.95 1.32 -3.84
C GLY A 149 10.00 2.42 -4.29
N LEU A 150 8.70 2.12 -4.40
CA LEU A 150 7.67 3.13 -4.61
C LEU A 150 7.31 3.78 -3.29
N TYR A 151 7.35 5.11 -3.25
CA TYR A 151 6.81 5.87 -2.15
C TYR A 151 6.49 7.29 -2.61
N PRO A 152 5.50 7.96 -2.01
CA PRO A 152 5.17 9.34 -2.36
C PRO A 152 6.36 10.25 -2.08
N LYS A 153 6.75 11.06 -3.06
CA LYS A 153 7.86 12.01 -2.92
C LYS A 153 7.62 12.98 -1.75
N GLU A 154 6.37 13.39 -1.55
CA GLU A 154 5.94 14.24 -0.45
C GLU A 154 6.20 13.65 0.94
N TRP A 155 6.20 12.31 1.10
CA TRP A 155 6.49 11.69 2.39
C TRP A 155 7.94 11.91 2.82
N LYS A 156 8.87 12.03 1.87
CA LYS A 156 10.27 12.37 2.19
C LYS A 156 10.41 13.78 2.74
N GLU A 157 9.58 14.71 2.27
CA GLU A 157 9.58 16.09 2.75
C GLU A 157 8.97 16.16 4.14
N LYS A 158 7.86 15.44 4.36
CA LYS A 158 7.22 15.27 5.68
C LYS A 158 8.17 14.66 6.71
N ASP A 159 8.82 13.55 6.36
CA ASP A 159 9.79 12.86 7.22
C ASP A 159 10.93 13.78 7.63
N LYS A 160 11.50 14.54 6.67
CA LYS A 160 12.51 15.57 6.96
C LYS A 160 12.02 16.69 7.87
N ALA A 161 10.73 17.01 7.81
CA ALA A 161 10.09 18.00 8.67
C ALA A 161 9.70 17.42 10.05
N GLY A 162 9.92 16.13 10.29
CA GLY A 162 9.50 15.44 11.51
C GLY A 162 8.00 15.18 11.58
N GLU A 163 7.29 15.28 10.46
CA GLU A 163 5.87 14.93 10.38
C GLU A 163 5.70 13.41 10.33
N LYS A 164 4.66 12.91 11.00
CA LYS A 164 4.32 11.48 10.98
C LYS A 164 3.88 11.06 9.58
N ILE A 165 4.57 10.09 9.01
CA ILE A 165 4.17 9.41 7.76
C ILE A 165 3.23 8.24 8.08
N PRO A 166 2.23 7.94 7.23
CA PRO A 166 1.23 6.89 7.48
C PRO A 166 1.77 5.47 7.16
N VAL A 167 3.02 5.20 7.54
CA VAL A 167 3.72 3.92 7.33
C VAL A 167 4.64 3.62 8.53
N PRO A 168 4.96 2.34 8.80
CA PRO A 168 5.91 1.95 9.86
C PRO A 168 7.31 2.53 9.64
N ASP A 169 8.08 2.76 10.72
CA ASP A 169 9.50 3.08 10.56
C ASP A 169 10.24 1.90 9.91
N GLY A 170 11.18 2.20 9.03
CA GLY A 170 11.87 1.18 8.23
C GLY A 170 11.09 0.71 7.00
N PHE A 171 9.91 1.28 6.70
CA PHE A 171 9.21 1.04 5.44
C PHE A 171 10.09 1.47 4.25
N ILE A 172 10.50 0.49 3.43
CA ILE A 172 11.41 0.70 2.29
C ILE A 172 10.70 1.15 1.01
N GLY A 173 9.36 1.24 1.03
CA GLY A 173 8.54 1.51 -0.13
C GLY A 173 7.75 0.29 -0.61
N TRP A 174 6.69 0.54 -1.38
CA TRP A 174 5.93 -0.53 -2.00
C TRP A 174 6.69 -1.13 -3.18
N ARG A 175 6.48 -2.41 -3.41
CA ARG A 175 6.89 -3.08 -4.65
C ARG A 175 6.00 -2.67 -5.82
N TYR A 176 4.71 -2.55 -5.57
CA TYR A 176 3.74 -2.02 -6.51
C TYR A 176 2.71 -1.20 -5.74
N HIS A 177 2.04 -0.28 -6.42
CA HIS A 177 0.94 0.48 -5.85
C HIS A 177 -0.20 0.54 -6.87
N VAL A 178 -1.43 0.49 -6.39
CA VAL A 178 -2.62 0.54 -7.24
C VAL A 178 -3.64 1.51 -6.68
N ALA A 179 -4.28 2.24 -7.59
CA ALA A 179 -5.34 3.19 -7.28
C ALA A 179 -6.41 3.17 -8.40
N PRO A 180 -7.68 3.47 -8.08
CA PRO A 180 -8.74 3.55 -9.07
C PRO A 180 -8.58 4.80 -9.95
N TYR A 181 -9.10 4.76 -11.18
CA TYR A 181 -9.09 5.90 -12.09
C TYR A 181 -10.38 6.00 -12.91
N VAL A 182 -10.71 7.21 -13.36
CA VAL A 182 -11.75 7.47 -14.38
C VAL A 182 -11.17 8.24 -15.56
N LEU A 183 -11.96 8.40 -16.61
CA LEU A 183 -11.66 9.32 -17.69
C LEU A 183 -12.22 10.70 -17.34
N VAL A 184 -11.47 11.75 -17.64
CA VAL A 184 -11.88 13.14 -17.45
C VAL A 184 -11.75 13.88 -18.76
N LYS A 185 -12.83 14.56 -19.15
CA LYS A 185 -12.88 15.43 -20.33
C LYS A 185 -12.49 16.85 -19.92
N ASP A 186 -11.25 17.21 -20.23
CA ASP A 186 -10.62 18.49 -19.91
C ASP A 186 -10.43 19.27 -21.22
N GLY A 187 -11.42 20.10 -21.57
CA GLY A 187 -11.58 20.69 -22.90
C GLY A 187 -11.88 19.61 -23.95
N ASP A 188 -11.12 19.62 -25.06
CA ASP A 188 -11.25 18.64 -26.15
C ASP A 188 -10.49 17.34 -25.89
N LYS A 189 -9.87 17.19 -24.72
CA LYS A 189 -9.01 16.04 -24.40
C LYS A 189 -9.62 15.18 -23.32
N ILE A 190 -9.71 13.87 -23.59
CA ILE A 190 -10.05 12.87 -22.58
C ILE A 190 -8.75 12.28 -22.03
N LYS A 191 -8.56 12.33 -20.71
CA LYS A 191 -7.35 11.83 -20.02
C LYS A 191 -7.73 10.97 -18.81
N PRO A 192 -6.93 9.95 -18.47
CA PRO A 192 -7.15 9.19 -17.24
C PRO A 192 -6.70 9.99 -16.00
N TYR A 193 -7.57 10.06 -14.99
CA TYR A 193 -7.30 10.65 -13.69
C TYR A 193 -7.41 9.59 -12.59
N VAL A 194 -6.35 9.47 -11.80
CA VAL A 194 -6.17 8.54 -10.69
C VAL A 194 -6.66 9.17 -9.39
N PHE A 195 -7.36 8.38 -8.60
CA PHE A 195 -8.02 8.72 -7.34
C PHE A 195 -7.32 7.97 -6.21
N ASP A 196 -6.25 8.54 -5.71
CA ASP A 196 -5.42 7.92 -4.66
C ASP A 196 -5.51 8.70 -3.35
N MET A 197 -6.60 8.47 -2.62
CA MET A 197 -6.93 9.18 -1.37
C MET A 197 -5.88 8.97 -0.27
N GLY A 198 -5.06 7.92 -0.36
CA GLY A 198 -3.98 7.66 0.60
C GLY A 198 -2.76 8.57 0.43
N ILE A 199 -2.51 9.09 -0.79
CA ILE A 199 -1.27 9.84 -1.09
C ILE A 199 -1.50 11.16 -1.84
N ALA A 200 -2.72 11.45 -2.28
CA ALA A 200 -3.03 12.64 -3.05
C ALA A 200 -4.08 13.49 -2.34
N LYS A 201 -3.99 14.82 -2.53
CA LYS A 201 -4.99 15.78 -2.03
C LYS A 201 -6.12 16.06 -3.02
N LYS A 202 -5.95 15.62 -4.28
CA LYS A 202 -6.87 15.83 -5.40
C LYS A 202 -6.62 14.77 -6.47
N PRO A 203 -7.55 14.57 -7.43
CA PRO A 203 -7.31 13.75 -8.61
C PRO A 203 -6.03 14.18 -9.33
N LYS A 204 -5.23 13.20 -9.75
CA LYS A 204 -4.02 13.43 -10.55
C LYS A 204 -4.20 12.75 -11.89
N THR A 205 -3.76 13.37 -12.98
CA THR A 205 -3.60 12.61 -14.24
C THR A 205 -2.69 11.40 -14.00
N LEU A 206 -2.84 10.33 -14.77
CA LEU A 206 -1.98 9.14 -14.66
C LEU A 206 -0.48 9.50 -14.63
N LYS A 207 -0.06 10.41 -15.52
CA LYS A 207 1.31 10.95 -15.57
C LYS A 207 1.73 11.66 -14.28
N GLN A 208 0.87 12.52 -13.72
CA GLN A 208 1.15 13.23 -12.47
C GLN A 208 1.20 12.28 -11.27
N TRP A 209 0.33 11.26 -11.23
CA TRP A 209 0.33 10.25 -10.18
C TRP A 209 1.65 9.46 -10.18
N ASN A 210 2.04 8.92 -11.34
CA ASN A 210 3.33 8.25 -11.52
C ASN A 210 4.52 9.13 -11.13
N SER A 211 4.53 10.38 -11.60
CA SER A 211 5.59 11.34 -11.29
C SER A 211 5.64 11.72 -9.81
N SER A 212 4.57 11.50 -9.06
CA SER A 212 4.52 11.78 -7.62
C SER A 212 5.10 10.65 -6.76
N LEU A 213 5.32 9.47 -7.34
CA LEU A 213 5.99 8.35 -6.71
C LEU A 213 7.49 8.39 -7.02
N LYS A 214 8.33 8.03 -6.05
CA LYS A 214 9.78 7.94 -6.24
C LYS A 214 10.14 6.65 -7.00
N ASN A 215 11.23 6.73 -7.76
CA ASN A 215 11.84 5.66 -8.56
C ASN A 215 10.92 5.04 -9.62
N MET A 216 10.04 5.86 -10.18
CA MET A 216 9.11 5.48 -11.24
C MET A 216 9.61 5.91 -12.62
N ASP A 217 9.58 5.00 -13.60
CA ASP A 217 9.55 5.32 -15.04
C ASP A 217 8.12 5.14 -15.59
N GLU A 218 7.66 6.05 -16.48
CA GLU A 218 6.33 5.95 -17.11
C GLU A 218 6.09 4.60 -17.80
N LYS A 219 7.16 3.90 -18.22
CA LYS A 219 7.11 2.57 -18.82
C LYS A 219 6.68 1.45 -17.86
N GLU A 220 6.75 1.67 -16.55
CA GLU A 220 6.46 0.66 -15.52
C GLU A 220 4.99 0.66 -15.08
N THR A 221 4.21 1.65 -15.53
CA THR A 221 2.78 1.77 -15.19
C THR A 221 1.89 0.96 -16.11
N ARG A 222 1.08 0.10 -15.50
CA ARG A 222 0.09 -0.74 -16.16
C ARG A 222 -1.29 -0.30 -15.73
N THR A 223 -2.15 -0.02 -16.70
CA THR A 223 -3.57 0.22 -16.45
C THR A 223 -4.34 -1.02 -16.85
N PHE A 224 -5.35 -1.41 -16.08
CA PHE A 224 -6.12 -2.60 -16.42
C PHE A 224 -7.59 -2.50 -16.02
N THR A 225 -8.38 -2.80 -17.03
CA THR A 225 -9.73 -3.33 -17.15
C THR A 225 -10.02 -4.79 -16.94
N LYS A 226 -9.36 -5.56 -16.08
CA LYS A 226 -9.82 -6.96 -15.94
C LYS A 226 -11.26 -7.06 -15.37
N GLY A 227 -11.96 -5.95 -15.16
CA GLY A 227 -13.22 -5.89 -14.44
C GLY A 227 -12.97 -5.31 -13.06
N SER A 228 -13.99 -4.71 -12.46
CA SER A 228 -13.95 -4.31 -11.04
C SER A 228 -13.44 -5.46 -10.17
N ASP A 229 -13.67 -6.70 -10.59
CA ASP A 229 -13.58 -7.95 -9.84
C ASP A 229 -12.15 -8.54 -9.72
N PHE A 230 -11.14 -7.89 -10.32
CA PHE A 230 -9.74 -8.29 -10.18
C PHE A 230 -9.02 -7.35 -9.21
N LEU A 231 -8.18 -7.91 -8.33
CA LEU A 231 -7.35 -7.12 -7.42
C LEU A 231 -5.99 -6.77 -8.07
N HIS A 232 -5.43 -7.71 -8.83
CA HIS A 232 -4.12 -7.60 -9.46
C HIS A 232 -4.22 -7.85 -10.98
N PRO A 233 -3.42 -7.19 -11.84
CA PRO A 233 -3.43 -7.43 -13.29
C PRO A 233 -3.04 -8.87 -13.68
N TYR A 234 -2.23 -9.52 -12.84
CA TYR A 234 -1.79 -10.91 -13.02
C TYR A 234 -2.73 -11.95 -12.41
N ASP A 235 -3.82 -11.55 -11.77
CA ASP A 235 -4.80 -12.53 -11.30
C ASP A 235 -5.33 -13.31 -12.53
N GLU A 236 -5.22 -14.63 -12.48
CA GLU A 236 -5.63 -15.54 -13.55
C GLU A 236 -7.15 -15.72 -13.59
N SER A 237 -7.82 -15.47 -12.46
CA SER A 237 -9.27 -15.56 -12.32
C SER A 237 -9.79 -14.31 -11.60
N PRO A 238 -10.97 -13.79 -11.99
CA PRO A 238 -11.64 -12.78 -11.19
C PRO A 238 -11.87 -13.35 -9.80
N ARG A 239 -11.80 -12.50 -8.78
CA ARG A 239 -12.47 -12.85 -7.53
C ARG A 239 -13.98 -12.86 -7.76
N GLU A 240 -14.76 -13.36 -6.81
CA GLU A 240 -16.23 -13.33 -6.89
C GLU A 240 -16.71 -11.91 -7.29
N PRO A 241 -17.37 -11.74 -8.45
CA PRO A 241 -17.74 -10.42 -8.95
C PRO A 241 -18.58 -9.62 -7.97
N GLY A 242 -18.26 -8.33 -7.81
CA GLY A 242 -18.96 -7.45 -6.86
C GLY A 242 -18.71 -7.73 -5.38
N LYS A 243 -17.88 -8.72 -5.02
CA LYS A 243 -17.58 -9.02 -3.62
C LYS A 243 -16.52 -8.08 -3.08
N SER A 244 -16.85 -7.34 -2.02
CA SER A 244 -15.86 -6.59 -1.27
C SER A 244 -14.99 -7.50 -0.38
N PHE A 245 -13.71 -7.15 -0.29
CA PHE A 245 -12.73 -7.75 0.62
C PHE A 245 -12.27 -6.76 1.70
N ILE A 246 -12.98 -5.63 1.86
CA ILE A 246 -12.54 -4.55 2.74
C ILE A 246 -12.49 -4.97 4.21
N GLY A 247 -13.35 -5.92 4.62
CA GLY A 247 -13.39 -6.43 5.99
C GLY A 247 -12.03 -6.91 6.51
N THR A 248 -11.29 -7.66 5.70
CA THR A 248 -9.93 -8.11 6.02
C THR A 248 -9.00 -6.93 6.32
N GLU A 249 -9.08 -5.87 5.52
CA GLU A 249 -8.22 -4.70 5.68
C GLU A 249 -8.65 -3.81 6.86
N LEU A 250 -9.95 -3.67 7.12
CA LEU A 250 -10.46 -3.00 8.32
C LEU A 250 -9.98 -3.70 9.60
N ASN A 251 -10.03 -5.02 9.61
CA ASN A 251 -9.54 -5.85 10.72
C ASN A 251 -8.05 -5.63 10.95
N LYS A 252 -7.23 -5.64 9.88
CA LYS A 252 -5.80 -5.32 9.98
C LYS A 252 -5.56 -3.92 10.55
N GLN A 253 -6.24 -2.89 10.04
CA GLN A 253 -6.08 -1.53 10.56
C GLN A 253 -6.37 -1.46 12.06
N LYS A 254 -7.45 -2.12 12.51
CA LYS A 254 -7.81 -2.19 13.91
C LYS A 254 -6.73 -2.87 14.76
N LEU A 255 -6.27 -4.04 14.34
CA LEU A 255 -5.20 -4.77 15.04
C LEU A 255 -3.93 -3.92 15.12
N ILE A 256 -3.53 -3.27 14.03
CA ILE A 256 -2.36 -2.39 14.00
C ILE A 256 -2.54 -1.21 14.97
N ARG A 257 -3.73 -0.62 15.08
CA ARG A 257 -4.01 0.45 16.07
C ARG A 257 -3.90 -0.05 17.51
N GLU A 258 -4.32 -1.29 17.77
CA GLU A 258 -4.34 -1.89 19.11
C GLU A 258 -2.95 -2.34 19.59
N MET A 259 -2.18 -3.04 18.74
CA MET A 259 -0.89 -3.64 19.15
C MET A 259 0.34 -2.94 18.57
N GLY A 260 0.16 -2.01 17.63
CA GLY A 260 1.24 -1.41 16.85
C GLY A 260 1.67 -2.28 15.67
N ILE A 261 2.18 -1.62 14.64
CA ILE A 261 2.54 -2.25 13.35
C ILE A 261 3.62 -3.31 13.47
N TYR A 262 4.65 -3.12 14.29
CA TYR A 262 5.71 -4.12 14.45
C TYR A 262 5.22 -5.42 15.09
N GLU A 263 4.37 -5.29 16.11
CA GLU A 263 3.79 -6.44 16.78
C GLU A 263 2.81 -7.15 15.83
N PHE A 264 2.01 -6.40 15.08
CA PHE A 264 1.14 -6.94 14.04
C PHE A 264 1.92 -7.75 12.99
N GLU A 265 2.94 -7.16 12.34
CA GLU A 265 3.75 -7.83 11.31
C GLU A 265 4.45 -9.09 11.86
N TYR A 266 4.89 -9.04 13.11
CA TYR A 266 5.47 -10.21 13.78
C TYR A 266 4.46 -11.35 13.87
N TRP A 267 3.25 -11.11 14.38
CA TRP A 267 2.23 -12.17 14.51
C TRP A 267 1.67 -12.62 13.16
N ASP A 268 1.49 -11.70 12.21
CA ASP A 268 1.00 -11.98 10.87
C ASP A 268 1.97 -12.89 10.10
N SER A 269 3.27 -12.59 10.13
CA SER A 269 4.30 -13.41 9.48
C SER A 269 4.44 -14.83 10.08
N LYS A 270 3.91 -15.05 11.29
CA LYS A 270 3.84 -16.37 11.95
C LYS A 270 2.55 -17.12 11.66
N GLY A 271 1.59 -16.49 10.95
CA GLY A 271 0.26 -17.05 10.72
C GLY A 271 -0.56 -17.19 12.00
N LEU A 272 -0.29 -16.34 13.00
CA LEU A 272 -0.93 -16.39 14.33
C LEU A 272 -2.07 -15.39 14.49
N LEU A 273 -2.31 -14.55 13.49
CA LEU A 273 -3.48 -13.68 13.42
C LEU A 273 -4.55 -14.30 12.53
N SER A 274 -5.81 -14.12 12.91
CA SER A 274 -6.98 -14.47 12.10
C SER A 274 -7.82 -13.20 11.90
N TYR A 275 -8.09 -12.84 10.66
CA TYR A 275 -8.86 -11.65 10.30
C TYR A 275 -9.56 -11.80 8.95
#